data_AF-A0AB33ATM1-F1
#
_entry.id   AF-A0AB33ATM1-F1
#
_cell.length_a   1.000
_cell.length_b   1.000
_cell.length_c   1.000
_cell.angle_alpha   90.00
_cell.angle_beta   90.00
_cell.angle_gamma   90.00
#
_symmetry.space_group_name_H-M   'P 1'
#
loop_
_entity.id
_entity.type
_entity.pdbx_description
1 polymer ?
#
loop_
_entity_poly.entity_id
_entity_poly.type
_entity_poly.pdbx_seq_one_letter_code
_entity_poly.pdbx_strand_id
1 'polypeptide(L)'
;MKKRKDIHFRIEEKLLERFESALHYEGLKKTDVLTHAIQQFCMKVEYEKMNDVKRQYSVSNNLQTRIDTHRHYEEKQVNLDEIVIEHLQLQGRERILEVGCANGKFLSLLQANGHKGQLTGFDQSEAMLSEATKTNNLIEWRLGDAGKQSNFL
;
A
#
# COMPACT_ATOMS: atom_id res chain seq x y z
N MET A 1 -17.41 -21.64 -20.82
CA MET A 1 -16.81 -20.53 -21.60
C MET A 1 -17.47 -19.21 -21.21
N LYS A 2 -16.74 -18.30 -20.54
CA LYS A 2 -17.24 -16.94 -20.23
C LYS A 2 -17.25 -16.13 -21.54
N LYS A 3 -18.42 -15.69 -22.01
CA LYS A 3 -18.54 -14.78 -23.16
C LYS A 3 -17.71 -13.52 -22.91
N ARG A 4 -16.75 -13.21 -23.78
CA ARG A 4 -16.06 -11.92 -23.82
C ARG A 4 -17.14 -10.85 -23.98
N LYS A 5 -17.16 -9.85 -23.08
CA LYS A 5 -17.99 -8.66 -23.25
C LYS A 5 -17.20 -7.71 -24.14
N ASP A 6 -17.45 -7.76 -25.44
CA ASP A 6 -16.88 -6.77 -26.35
C ASP A 6 -17.61 -5.45 -26.11
N ILE A 7 -16.89 -4.44 -25.61
CA ILE A 7 -17.45 -3.10 -25.41
C ILE A 7 -17.44 -2.42 -26.78
N HIS A 8 -18.59 -2.40 -27.45
CA HIS A 8 -18.78 -1.60 -28.67
C HIS A 8 -19.10 -0.14 -28.26
N PHE A 9 -18.07 0.71 -28.22
CA PHE A 9 -18.29 2.15 -28.18
C PHE A 9 -18.65 2.62 -29.59
N ARG A 10 -19.91 2.99 -29.81
CA ARG A 10 -20.36 3.62 -31.05
C ARG A 10 -20.50 5.12 -30.79
N ILE A 11 -19.48 5.89 -31.17
CA ILE A 11 -19.54 7.35 -31.12
C ILE A 11 -20.31 7.82 -32.35
N GLU A 12 -21.22 8.76 -32.18
CA GLU A 12 -21.95 9.38 -33.29
C GLU A 12 -20.97 10.14 -34.19
N GLU A 13 -20.99 9.87 -35.49
CA GLU A 13 -20.01 10.39 -36.46
C GLU A 13 -19.99 11.92 -36.51
N LYS A 14 -21.17 12.56 -36.46
CA LYS A 14 -21.32 14.02 -36.37
C LYS A 14 -20.71 14.62 -35.11
N LEU A 15 -20.71 13.88 -34.01
CA LEU A 15 -20.08 14.33 -32.76
C LEU A 15 -18.55 14.26 -32.89
N LEU A 16 -18.03 13.24 -33.56
CA LEU A 16 -16.60 13.10 -33.83
C LEU A 16 -16.09 14.22 -34.73
N GLU A 17 -16.81 14.54 -35.81
CA GLU A 17 -16.45 15.64 -36.73
C GLU A 17 -16.40 17.00 -36.01
N ARG A 18 -17.40 17.27 -35.16
CA ARG A 18 -17.45 18.51 -34.35
C ARG A 18 -16.31 18.58 -33.35
N PHE A 19 -15.99 17.45 -32.72
CA PHE A 19 -14.88 17.35 -31.77
C PHE A 19 -13.55 17.61 -32.48
N GLU A 20 -13.29 16.98 -33.64
CA GLU A 20 -12.06 17.20 -34.41
C GLU A 20 -11.93 18.63 -34.92
N SER A 21 -13.04 19.25 -35.35
CA SER A 21 -13.07 20.66 -35.74
C SER A 21 -12.72 21.59 -34.57
N ALA A 22 -13.22 21.30 -33.37
CA ALA A 22 -12.90 22.05 -32.16
C ALA A 22 -11.43 21.89 -31.76
N LEU A 23 -10.87 20.68 -31.83
CA LEU A 23 -9.45 20.45 -31.57
C LEU A 23 -8.57 21.24 -32.53
N HIS A 24 -8.92 21.25 -33.82
CA HIS A 24 -8.20 22.04 -34.82
C HIS A 24 -8.27 23.55 -34.52
N TYR A 25 -9.46 24.06 -34.16
CA TYR A 25 -9.65 25.47 -33.80
C TYR A 25 -8.78 25.88 -32.59
N GLU A 26 -8.69 25.02 -31.58
CA GLU A 26 -7.88 25.23 -30.37
C GLU A 26 -6.38 24.91 -30.57
N GLY A 27 -5.97 24.46 -31.76
CA GLY A 27 -4.58 24.07 -32.05
C GLY A 27 -4.10 22.81 -31.32
N LEU A 28 -5.02 21.96 -30.85
CA LEU A 28 -4.74 20.75 -30.09
C LEU A 28 -4.67 19.53 -31.02
N LYS A 29 -3.71 18.62 -30.76
CA LYS A 29 -3.66 17.34 -31.46
C LYS A 29 -4.53 16.31 -30.74
N LYS A 30 -5.22 15.49 -31.52
CA LYS A 30 -6.03 14.36 -31.02
C LYS A 30 -5.21 13.40 -30.14
N THR A 31 -3.94 13.17 -30.48
CA THR A 31 -3.02 12.35 -29.69
C THR A 31 -2.81 12.92 -28.29
N ASP A 32 -2.62 14.24 -28.17
CA ASP A 32 -2.31 14.88 -26.90
C ASP A 32 -3.52 14.82 -25.96
N VAL A 33 -4.72 15.02 -26.51
CA VAL A 33 -5.98 14.89 -25.76
C VAL A 33 -6.23 13.45 -25.32
N LEU A 34 -5.99 12.47 -26.18
CA LEU A 34 -6.11 11.05 -25.82
C LEU A 34 -5.08 10.63 -24.76
N THR A 35 -3.82 11.05 -24.92
CA THR A 35 -2.76 10.80 -23.94
C THR A 35 -3.12 11.40 -22.59
N HIS A 36 -3.58 12.65 -22.56
CA HIS A 36 -4.03 13.30 -21.33
C HIS A 36 -5.21 12.55 -20.69
N ALA A 37 -6.23 12.18 -21.47
CA ALA A 37 -7.39 11.44 -20.96
C ALA A 37 -7.00 10.08 -20.36
N ILE A 38 -6.09 9.35 -21.02
CA ILE A 38 -5.55 8.08 -20.52
C ILE A 38 -4.78 8.30 -19.21
N GLN A 39 -3.90 9.31 -19.15
CA GLN A 39 -3.15 9.65 -17.94
C GLN A 39 -4.09 9.98 -16.76
N GLN A 40 -5.11 10.81 -16.99
CA GLN A 40 -6.10 11.15 -15.97
C GLN A 40 -6.89 9.92 -15.49
N PHE A 41 -7.28 9.04 -16.41
CA PHE A 41 -7.94 7.79 -16.06
C PHE A 41 -7.04 6.88 -15.22
N CYS A 42 -5.78 6.67 -15.63
CA CYS A 42 -4.80 5.89 -14.87
C CYS A 42 -4.59 6.44 -13.46
N MET A 43 -4.38 7.76 -13.35
CA MET A 43 -4.20 8.42 -12.06
C MET A 43 -5.42 8.28 -11.14
N LYS A 44 -6.63 8.39 -11.70
CA LYS A 44 -7.87 8.15 -10.96
C LYS A 44 -7.97 6.71 -10.45
N VAL A 45 -7.68 5.73 -11.30
CA VAL A 45 -7.70 4.30 -10.93
C VAL A 45 -6.67 4.00 -9.84
N GLU A 46 -5.46 4.54 -9.93
CA GLU A 46 -4.42 4.39 -8.91
C GLU A 46 -4.84 5.01 -7.58
N TYR A 47 -5.43 6.21 -7.62
CA TYR A 47 -5.95 6.89 -6.43
C TYR A 47 -7.07 6.09 -5.74
N GLU A 48 -8.02 5.57 -6.51
CA GLU A 48 -9.11 4.72 -5.99
C GLU A 48 -8.57 3.43 -5.35
N LYS A 49 -7.60 2.76 -5.99
CA LYS A 49 -6.94 1.57 -5.43
C LYS A 49 -6.23 1.88 -4.11
N MET A 50 -5.48 2.99 -4.06
CA MET A 50 -4.78 3.39 -2.83
C MET A 50 -5.75 3.68 -1.69
N ASN A 51 -6.91 4.30 -1.98
CA ASN A 51 -7.96 4.51 -0.99
C ASN A 51 -8.59 3.20 -0.51
N ASP A 52 -8.75 2.21 -1.38
CA ASP A 52 -9.24 0.89 -0.97
C ASP A 52 -8.25 0.21 -0.01
N VAL A 53 -6.95 0.26 -0.29
CA VAL A 53 -5.92 -0.25 0.63
C VAL A 53 -6.00 0.48 1.98
N LYS A 54 -6.03 1.82 1.99
CA LYS A 54 -6.15 2.59 3.24
C LYS A 54 -7.41 2.22 4.02
N ARG A 55 -8.54 2.02 3.33
CA ARG A 55 -9.79 1.58 3.93
C ARG A 55 -9.69 0.18 4.54
N GLN A 56 -8.99 -0.76 3.89
CA GLN A 56 -8.81 -2.11 4.44
C GLN A 56 -8.04 -2.09 5.78
N TYR A 57 -7.14 -1.13 5.97
CA TYR A 57 -6.36 -0.98 7.20
C TYR A 57 -6.91 0.08 8.16
N SER A 58 -8.08 0.65 7.91
CA SER A 58 -8.72 1.61 8.82
C SER A 58 -9.32 0.94 10.07
N VAL A 59 -9.45 -0.39 10.04
CA VAL A 59 -9.86 -1.23 11.17
C VAL A 59 -8.95 -2.44 11.23
N SER A 60 -8.59 -2.85 12.44
CA SER A 60 -7.62 -3.92 12.66
C SER A 60 -8.13 -5.33 12.42
N ASN A 61 -9.43 -5.55 12.55
CA ASN A 61 -10.06 -6.85 12.32
C ASN A 61 -9.76 -7.42 10.92
N ASN A 62 -9.57 -6.55 9.92
CA ASN A 62 -9.24 -6.98 8.56
C ASN A 62 -7.82 -7.58 8.48
N LEU A 63 -6.85 -6.96 9.13
CA LEU A 63 -5.49 -7.50 9.22
C LEU A 63 -5.51 -8.83 9.98
N GLN A 64 -6.21 -8.88 11.11
CA GLN A 64 -6.30 -10.10 11.92
C GLN A 64 -6.95 -11.24 11.12
N THR A 65 -8.01 -10.96 10.35
CA THR A 65 -8.64 -11.94 9.43
C THR A 65 -7.63 -12.50 8.42
N ARG A 66 -6.74 -11.67 7.86
CA ARG A 66 -5.71 -12.12 6.92
C ARG A 66 -4.67 -13.00 7.61
N ILE A 67 -4.21 -12.59 8.80
CA ILE A 67 -3.28 -13.38 9.61
C ILE A 67 -3.90 -14.75 9.93
N ASP A 68 -5.16 -14.78 10.37
CA ASP A 68 -5.83 -16.02 10.72
C ASP A 68 -6.07 -16.89 9.48
N THR A 69 -6.44 -16.31 8.34
CA THR A 69 -6.58 -17.06 7.08
C THR A 69 -5.26 -17.72 6.69
N HIS A 70 -4.14 -16.99 6.75
CA HIS A 70 -2.82 -17.58 6.50
C HIS A 70 -2.52 -18.71 7.47
N ARG A 71 -2.71 -18.50 8.78
CA ARG A 71 -2.46 -19.54 9.80
C ARG A 71 -3.28 -20.82 9.58
N HIS A 72 -4.54 -20.71 9.14
CA HIS A 72 -5.43 -21.86 8.99
C HIS A 72 -5.27 -22.59 7.66
N TYR A 73 -4.85 -21.89 6.60
CA TYR A 73 -4.87 -22.41 5.23
C TYR A 73 -3.51 -22.43 4.53
N GLU A 74 -2.42 -22.02 5.18
CA GLU A 74 -1.09 -22.16 4.59
C GLU A 74 -0.66 -23.64 4.50
N GLU A 75 -0.09 -24.02 3.36
CA GLU A 75 0.38 -25.39 3.12
C GLU A 75 1.61 -25.76 3.97
N LYS A 76 2.43 -24.76 4.30
CA LYS A 76 3.63 -24.91 5.10
C LYS A 76 3.63 -23.84 6.18
N GLN A 77 3.71 -24.28 7.44
CA GLN A 77 3.91 -23.35 8.54
C GLN A 77 5.33 -22.80 8.55
N VAL A 78 5.42 -21.48 8.53
CA VAL A 78 6.68 -20.74 8.48
C VAL A 78 6.66 -19.67 9.56
N ASN A 79 7.58 -19.76 10.53
CA ASN A 79 7.80 -18.68 11.47
C ASN A 79 8.66 -17.59 10.80
N LEU A 80 8.00 -16.63 10.16
CA LEU A 80 8.67 -15.54 9.46
C LEU A 80 9.55 -14.70 10.40
N ASP A 81 9.11 -14.48 11.64
CA ASP A 81 9.85 -13.67 12.61
C ASP A 81 11.21 -14.31 12.95
N GLU A 82 11.23 -15.61 13.21
CA GLU A 82 12.48 -16.38 13.44
C GLU A 82 13.40 -16.33 12.22
N ILE A 83 12.84 -16.53 11.01
CA ILE A 83 13.62 -16.51 9.78
C ILE A 83 14.25 -15.14 9.55
N VAL A 84 13.51 -14.05 9.79
CA VAL A 84 14.03 -12.69 9.63
C VAL A 84 15.15 -12.44 10.64
N ILE A 85 14.97 -12.83 11.91
CA ILE A 85 15.99 -12.69 12.96
C ILE A 85 17.26 -13.44 12.59
N GLU A 86 17.13 -14.70 12.13
CA GLU A 86 18.26 -15.54 11.72
C GLU A 86 18.96 -14.97 10.49
N HIS A 87 18.20 -14.62 9.46
CA HIS A 87 18.75 -14.17 8.18
C HIS A 87 19.47 -12.83 8.29
N LEU A 88 18.94 -11.91 9.10
CA LEU A 88 19.58 -10.62 9.37
C LEU A 88 20.65 -10.69 10.47
N GLN A 89 20.83 -11.86 11.10
CA GLN A 89 21.79 -12.09 12.17
C GLN A 89 21.67 -11.06 13.32
N LEU A 90 20.44 -10.72 13.72
CA LEU A 90 20.21 -9.66 14.71
C LEU A 90 20.84 -10.01 16.06
N GLN A 91 21.68 -9.12 16.59
CA GLN A 91 22.40 -9.28 17.87
C GLN A 91 21.73 -8.54 19.03
N GLY A 92 20.66 -7.80 18.74
CA GLY A 92 19.87 -7.10 19.76
C GLY A 92 20.41 -5.73 20.16
N ARG A 93 21.28 -5.10 19.35
CA ARG A 93 21.81 -3.74 19.60
C ARG A 93 21.68 -2.80 18.39
N GLU A 94 21.26 -3.32 17.26
CA GLU A 94 21.01 -2.62 16.02
C GLU A 94 19.93 -1.54 16.18
N ARG A 95 19.99 -0.51 15.34
CA ARG A 95 18.85 0.39 15.16
C ARG A 95 17.99 -0.16 14.04
N ILE A 96 16.73 -0.48 14.34
CA ILE A 96 15.82 -1.14 13.39
C ILE A 96 14.69 -0.18 13.03
N LEU A 97 14.47 -0.04 11.73
CA LEU A 97 13.29 0.58 11.14
C LEU A 97 12.45 -0.53 10.48
N GLU A 98 11.23 -0.73 10.93
CA GLU A 98 10.25 -1.59 10.25
C GLU A 98 9.30 -0.73 9.42
N VAL A 99 9.36 -0.87 8.09
CA VAL A 99 8.47 -0.19 7.15
C VAL A 99 7.25 -1.06 6.86
N GLY A 100 6.06 -0.51 7.07
CA GLY A 100 4.81 -1.28 7.07
C GLY A 100 4.65 -2.10 8.36
N CYS A 101 4.96 -1.50 9.52
CA CYS A 101 5.00 -2.20 10.80
C CYS A 101 3.64 -2.67 11.33
N ALA A 102 2.54 -2.27 10.69
CA ALA A 102 1.18 -2.57 11.14
C ALA A 102 1.00 -2.30 12.65
N ASN A 103 0.48 -3.26 13.41
CA ASN A 103 0.29 -3.14 14.86
C ASN A 103 1.55 -3.42 15.69
N GLY A 104 2.74 -3.51 15.06
CA GLY A 104 4.01 -3.53 15.75
C GLY A 104 4.38 -4.86 16.43
N LYS A 105 3.78 -5.98 16.00
CA LYS A 105 4.02 -7.31 16.58
C LYS A 105 5.50 -7.72 16.54
N PHE A 106 6.17 -7.54 15.40
CA PHE A 106 7.57 -7.96 15.24
C PHE A 106 8.52 -7.14 16.11
N LEU A 107 8.42 -5.80 16.08
CA LEU A 107 9.24 -4.95 16.96
C LEU A 107 8.96 -5.20 18.45
N SER A 108 7.69 -5.47 18.82
CA SER A 108 7.34 -5.84 20.19
C SER A 108 7.95 -7.18 20.60
N LEU A 109 8.00 -8.15 19.70
CA LEU A 109 8.68 -9.43 19.91
C LEU A 109 10.18 -9.23 20.12
N LEU A 110 10.84 -8.43 19.28
CA LEU A 110 12.26 -8.12 19.43
C LEU A 110 12.56 -7.48 20.79
N GLN A 111 11.74 -6.50 21.19
CA GLN A 111 11.88 -5.84 22.48
C GLN A 111 11.65 -6.82 23.65
N ALA A 112 10.61 -7.66 23.58
CA ALA A 112 10.33 -8.67 24.59
C ALA A 112 11.47 -9.71 24.72
N ASN A 113 12.13 -10.02 23.60
CA ASN A 113 13.32 -10.88 23.54
C ASN A 113 14.62 -10.17 23.99
N GLY A 114 14.52 -8.92 24.49
CA GLY A 114 15.62 -8.22 25.13
C GLY A 114 16.45 -7.33 24.20
N HIS A 115 16.00 -7.07 22.98
CA HIS A 115 16.65 -6.12 22.08
C HIS A 115 16.78 -4.73 22.74
N LYS A 116 18.01 -4.20 22.78
CA LYS A 116 18.38 -2.94 23.45
C LYS A 116 18.64 -1.77 22.50
N GLY A 117 18.66 -2.01 21.20
CA GLY A 117 18.84 -0.97 20.20
C GLY A 117 17.54 -0.20 19.95
N GLN A 118 17.64 0.92 19.23
CA GLN A 118 16.48 1.74 18.91
C GLN A 118 15.56 0.99 17.94
N LEU A 119 14.27 0.94 18.27
CA LEU A 119 13.23 0.34 17.44
C LEU A 119 12.28 1.43 16.98
N THR A 120 12.08 1.52 15.67
CA THR A 120 11.16 2.46 15.04
C THR A 120 10.22 1.71 14.11
N GLY A 121 8.92 1.79 14.37
CA GLY A 121 7.88 1.30 13.46
C GLY A 121 7.33 2.43 12.61
N PHE A 122 7.22 2.20 11.32
CA PHE A 122 6.71 3.16 10.35
C PHE A 122 5.55 2.54 9.55
N ASP A 123 4.39 3.18 9.56
CA ASP A 123 3.21 2.72 8.82
C ASP A 123 2.38 3.89 8.29
N GLN A 124 1.62 3.66 7.23
CA GLN A 124 0.71 4.65 6.65
C GLN A 124 -0.67 4.67 7.31
N SER A 125 -1.01 3.64 8.08
CA SER A 125 -2.29 3.53 8.79
C SER A 125 -2.18 4.04 10.22
N GLU A 126 -2.84 5.17 10.48
CA GLU A 126 -2.99 5.72 11.83
C GLU A 126 -3.67 4.73 12.80
N ALA A 127 -4.66 3.96 12.30
CA ALA A 127 -5.33 2.95 13.11
C ALA A 127 -4.37 1.87 13.59
N MET A 128 -3.45 1.41 12.73
CA MET A 128 -2.46 0.39 13.08
C MET A 128 -1.46 0.91 14.12
N LEU A 129 -0.96 2.13 13.95
CA LEU A 129 -0.04 2.74 14.91
C LEU A 129 -0.71 3.04 16.25
N SER A 130 -2.00 3.39 16.25
CA SER A 130 -2.79 3.55 17.47
C SER A 130 -2.86 2.24 18.26
N GLU A 131 -2.98 1.10 17.59
CA GLU A 131 -2.93 -0.21 18.24
C GLU A 131 -1.53 -0.56 18.74
N ALA A 132 -0.50 -0.34 17.92
CA ALA A 132 0.89 -0.57 18.30
C ALA A 132 1.26 0.20 19.57
N THR A 133 0.85 1.47 19.66
CA THR A 133 1.09 2.35 20.81
C THR A 133 0.41 1.84 22.09
N LYS A 134 -0.76 1.21 21.99
CA LYS A 134 -1.45 0.60 23.15
C LYS A 134 -0.69 -0.61 23.69
N THR A 135 -0.02 -1.35 22.81
CA THR A 135 0.75 -2.54 23.18
C THR A 135 2.14 -2.19 23.70
N ASN A 136 2.81 -1.19 23.12
CA ASN A 136 4.17 -0.86 23.48
C ASN A 136 4.47 0.65 23.31
N ASN A 137 4.83 1.31 24.41
CA ASN A 137 5.15 2.74 24.44
C ASN A 137 6.67 3.04 24.43
N LEU A 138 7.52 2.00 24.39
CA LEU A 138 8.98 2.15 24.35
C LEU A 138 9.53 2.15 22.92
N ILE A 139 8.72 1.72 21.95
CA ILE A 139 9.04 1.74 20.52
C ILE A 139 8.58 3.07 19.93
N GLU A 140 9.38 3.64 19.04
CA GLU A 140 9.03 4.86 18.33
C GLU A 140 8.09 4.53 17.15
N TRP A 141 6.90 5.12 17.13
CA TRP A 141 5.92 4.91 16.06
C TRP A 141 5.79 6.15 15.17
N ARG A 142 5.93 5.98 13.85
CA ARG A 142 5.94 7.07 12.87
C ARG A 142 4.90 6.84 11.77
N LEU A 143 4.01 7.82 11.60
CA LEU A 143 3.04 7.83 10.50
C LEU A 143 3.69 8.35 9.22
N GLY A 144 3.57 7.63 8.11
CA GLY A 144 4.00 8.11 6.81
C GLY A 144 3.80 7.13 5.66
N ASP A 145 4.12 7.58 4.45
CA ASP A 145 4.03 6.79 3.22
C ASP A 145 5.44 6.61 2.64
N ALA A 146 5.97 5.39 2.74
CA ALA A 146 7.32 5.06 2.28
C ALA A 146 7.49 5.22 0.76
N GLY A 147 6.39 5.14 0.00
CA GLY A 147 6.41 5.36 -1.45
C GLY A 147 6.51 6.83 -1.85
N LYS A 148 6.34 7.77 -0.90
CA LYS A 148 6.34 9.22 -1.14
C LYS A 148 7.43 9.98 -0.40
N GLN A 149 8.20 9.30 0.44
CA GLN A 149 9.25 9.92 1.23
C GLN A 149 10.62 9.52 0.70
N SER A 150 11.33 10.47 0.09
CA SER A 150 12.66 10.27 -0.50
C SER A 150 13.82 10.23 0.52
N ASN A 151 13.56 10.52 1.81
CA ASN A 151 14.61 10.82 2.80
C ASN A 151 14.46 10.02 4.11
N PHE A 152 14.42 8.68 4.06
CA PHE A 152 14.46 7.83 5.27
C PHE A 152 15.83 7.18 5.55
N LEU A 153 16.89 7.63 4.87
CA LEU A 153 18.26 7.18 5.07
C LEU A 153 19.20 8.36 5.28
#